data_AF-A0A4Y8BIH5-F1
#
_entry.id   AF-A0A4Y8BIH5-F1
#
_cell.length_a   1.000
_cell.length_b   1.000
_cell.length_c   1.000
_cell.angle_alpha   90.00
_cell.angle_beta   90.00
_cell.angle_gamma   90.00
#
_symmetry.space_group_name_H-M   'P 1'
#
loop_
_entity.id
_entity.type
_entity.pdbx_description
1 polymer ?
#
loop_
_entity_poly.entity_id
_entity_poly.type
_entity_poly.pdbx_seq_one_letter_code
_entity_poly.pdbx_strand_id
1 'polypeptide(L)'
;MIRLKKILKISSFILLPLIIIWSMTFGWGWFVPYSLQPSYHEFKEMCKLNELPNDEHKYNKILGYFGLNLDTLDWENIKKNSTLLTQGYLEYNSQNDRYMYRYENKSDPRIRKVFFLFFNDSIKLSNLYKIDFEVFWNDKRDYIHTKVTSYDTVIEENFRTCGYFSGYLKGIK
;
A
#
# COMPACT_ATOMS: atom_id res chain seq x y z
N MET A 1 39.89 34.16 23.01
CA MET A 1 38.99 33.04 23.36
C MET A 1 37.56 33.43 23.76
N ILE A 2 37.34 34.53 24.50
CA ILE A 2 36.00 34.94 25.02
C ILE A 2 35.00 35.35 23.91
N ARG A 3 35.46 36.01 22.84
CA ARG A 3 34.61 36.42 21.71
C ARG A 3 34.11 35.24 20.87
N LEU A 4 34.93 34.20 20.70
CA LEU A 4 34.56 32.98 19.95
C LEU A 4 33.46 32.18 20.68
N LYS A 5 33.55 32.07 22.02
CA LYS A 5 32.52 31.42 22.85
C LYS A 5 31.18 32.17 22.81
N LYS A 6 31.18 33.51 22.72
CA LYS A 6 29.95 34.30 22.55
C LYS A 6 29.33 34.10 21.17
N ILE A 7 30.13 34.10 20.11
CA ILE A 7 29.66 33.87 18.73
C ILE A 7 29.07 32.45 18.58
N LEU A 8 29.73 31.42 19.10
CA LEU A 8 29.22 30.04 19.12
C LEU A 8 27.92 29.91 19.93
N LYS A 9 27.79 30.64 21.05
CA LYS A 9 26.53 30.68 21.82
C LYS A 9 25.39 31.30 21.02
N ILE A 10 25.65 32.39 20.31
CA ILE A 10 24.64 33.10 19.51
C ILE A 10 24.26 32.28 18.27
N SER A 11 25.23 31.65 17.59
CA SER A 11 24.94 30.78 16.45
C SER A 11 24.15 29.55 16.88
N SER A 12 24.49 28.94 18.02
CA SER A 12 23.72 27.83 18.60
C SER A 12 22.28 28.23 18.92
N PHE A 13 22.05 29.44 19.43
CA PHE A 13 20.71 29.92 19.81
C PHE A 13 19.81 30.21 18.61
N ILE A 14 20.38 30.50 17.43
CA ILE A 14 19.65 30.77 16.19
C ILE A 14 19.47 29.48 15.37
N LEU A 15 20.50 28.64 15.30
CA LEU A 15 20.49 27.41 14.50
C LEU A 15 19.57 26.32 15.09
N LEU A 16 19.53 26.17 16.41
CA LEU A 16 18.65 25.19 17.08
C LEU A 16 17.16 25.39 16.78
N PRO A 17 16.56 26.58 16.97
CA PRO A 17 15.16 26.79 16.65
C PRO A 17 14.89 26.69 15.14
N LEU A 18 15.83 27.08 14.27
CA LEU A 18 15.69 26.86 12.84
C LEU A 18 15.63 25.36 12.49
N ILE A 19 16.48 24.52 13.10
CA ILE A 19 16.45 23.06 12.92
C ILE A 19 15.14 22.47 13.44
N ILE A 20 14.67 22.92 14.61
CA ILE A 20 13.40 22.46 15.19
C ILE A 20 12.23 22.86 14.30
N ILE A 21 12.15 24.11 13.84
CA ILE A 21 11.12 24.60 12.92
C ILE A 21 11.16 23.82 11.62
N TRP A 22 12.34 23.61 11.03
CA TRP A 22 12.49 22.84 9.80
C TRP A 22 12.05 21.38 9.97
N SER A 23 12.37 20.76 11.12
CA SER A 23 11.94 19.39 11.45
C SER A 23 10.44 19.25 11.76
N MET A 24 9.79 20.32 12.22
CA MET A 24 8.36 20.33 12.53
C MET A 24 7.50 20.69 11.32
N THR A 25 7.96 21.57 10.43
CA THR A 25 7.19 22.05 9.27
C THR A 25 7.38 21.19 8.03
N PHE A 26 8.58 20.68 7.78
CA PHE A 26 8.84 19.70 6.72
C PHE A 26 8.81 18.31 7.36
N GLY A 27 7.60 17.78 7.56
CA GLY A 27 7.39 16.47 8.15
C GLY A 27 8.38 15.42 7.62
N TRP A 28 8.86 14.56 8.51
CA TRP A 28 9.90 13.55 8.26
C TRP A 28 9.68 12.71 6.99
N GLY A 29 8.44 12.56 6.49
CA GLY A 29 8.10 11.75 5.32
C GLY A 29 8.72 12.18 3.99
N TRP A 30 8.92 13.48 3.74
CA TRP A 30 9.43 13.96 2.44
C TRP A 30 10.96 13.80 2.29
N PHE A 31 11.71 14.01 3.38
CA PHE A 31 13.18 13.94 3.36
C PHE A 31 13.74 12.56 3.67
N VAL A 32 13.02 11.71 4.40
CA VAL A 32 13.51 10.37 4.75
C VAL A 32 13.41 9.43 3.54
N PRO A 33 14.55 8.90 3.03
CA PRO A 33 14.53 7.90 1.97
C PRO A 33 13.65 6.71 2.33
N TYR A 34 12.92 6.17 1.36
CA TYR A 34 12.02 5.04 1.58
C TYR A 34 12.72 3.85 2.27
N SER A 35 13.98 3.58 1.91
CA SER A 35 14.79 2.51 2.49
C SER A 35 15.06 2.64 3.99
N LEU A 36 14.80 3.79 4.61
CA LEU A 36 14.95 3.98 6.05
C LEU A 36 13.61 3.85 6.79
N GLN A 37 12.50 3.65 6.08
CA GLN A 37 11.18 3.51 6.68
C GLN A 37 10.86 2.02 6.90
N PRO A 38 10.56 1.56 8.13
CA PRO A 38 10.25 0.15 8.38
C PRO A 38 9.09 -0.38 7.54
N SER A 39 8.01 0.39 7.40
CA SER A 39 6.84 0.01 6.60
C SER A 39 7.13 -0.13 5.11
N TYR A 40 8.19 0.50 4.59
CA TYR A 40 8.62 0.29 3.20
C TYR A 40 9.21 -1.10 3.00
N HIS A 41 10.00 -1.60 3.95
CA HIS A 41 10.56 -2.95 3.87
C HIS A 41 9.47 -3.99 3.99
N GLU A 42 8.52 -3.80 4.91
CA GLU A 42 7.34 -4.67 5.03
C GLU A 42 6.54 -4.71 3.73
N PHE A 43 6.23 -3.54 3.16
CA PHE A 43 5.58 -3.43 1.85
C PHE A 43 6.35 -4.17 0.75
N LYS A 44 7.67 -3.97 0.69
CA LYS A 44 8.54 -4.60 -0.31
C LYS A 44 8.53 -6.12 -0.18
N GLU A 45 8.65 -6.67 1.03
CA GLU A 45 8.60 -8.12 1.25
C GLU A 45 7.23 -8.70 0.88
N MET A 46 6.14 -8.00 1.18
CA MET A 46 4.81 -8.42 0.77
C MET A 46 4.67 -8.46 -0.77
N CYS A 47 5.23 -7.48 -1.48
CA CYS A 47 5.18 -7.44 -2.94
C CYS A 47 5.95 -8.59 -3.62
N LYS A 48 7.00 -9.13 -2.98
CA LYS A 48 7.70 -10.32 -3.52
C LYS A 48 6.81 -11.56 -3.61
N LEU A 49 5.72 -11.63 -2.84
CA LEU A 49 4.76 -12.73 -3.00
C LEU A 49 4.16 -12.80 -4.39
N ASN A 50 4.06 -11.68 -5.11
CA ASN A 50 3.54 -11.66 -6.47
C ASN A 50 4.49 -12.28 -7.50
N GLU A 51 5.78 -12.44 -7.15
CA GLU A 51 6.79 -13.11 -7.98
C GLU A 51 6.75 -14.64 -7.81
N LEU A 52 6.10 -15.14 -6.75
CA LEU A 52 5.96 -16.57 -6.50
C LEU A 52 4.95 -17.22 -7.45
N PRO A 53 5.14 -18.50 -7.81
CA PRO A 53 4.15 -19.27 -8.56
C PRO A 53 2.83 -19.36 -7.80
N ASN A 54 1.73 -19.50 -8.54
CA ASN A 54 0.38 -19.62 -7.99
C ASN A 54 0.14 -21.02 -7.42
N ASP A 55 0.68 -21.26 -6.24
CA ASP A 55 0.56 -22.51 -5.49
C ASP A 55 -0.02 -22.30 -4.08
N GLU A 56 -0.28 -23.41 -3.39
CA GLU A 56 -0.81 -23.42 -2.03
C GLU A 56 0.11 -22.67 -1.04
N HIS A 57 1.43 -22.76 -1.22
CA HIS A 57 2.38 -22.07 -0.37
C HIS A 57 2.25 -20.54 -0.49
N LYS A 58 2.16 -20.01 -1.72
CA LYS A 58 1.89 -18.58 -1.95
C LYS A 58 0.56 -18.17 -1.34
N TYR A 59 -0.50 -18.96 -1.54
CA TYR A 59 -1.83 -18.64 -1.03
C TYR A 59 -1.87 -18.61 0.49
N ASN A 60 -1.26 -19.57 1.17
CA ASN A 60 -1.15 -19.58 2.62
C ASN A 60 -0.31 -18.41 3.15
N LYS A 61 0.74 -17.98 2.43
CA LYS A 61 1.49 -16.77 2.77
C LYS A 61 0.63 -15.50 2.65
N ILE A 62 -0.15 -15.37 1.58
CA ILE A 62 -1.07 -14.24 1.39
C ILE A 62 -2.09 -14.21 2.53
N LEU A 63 -2.79 -15.31 2.77
CA LEU A 63 -3.80 -15.44 3.82
C LEU A 63 -3.22 -15.21 5.22
N GLY A 64 -1.98 -15.65 5.46
CA GLY A 64 -1.28 -15.44 6.73
C GLY A 64 -1.14 -13.96 7.11
N TYR A 65 -1.01 -13.05 6.15
CA TYR A 65 -1.00 -11.60 6.43
C TYR A 65 -2.33 -11.04 6.96
N PHE A 66 -3.40 -11.83 6.87
CA PHE A 66 -4.73 -11.54 7.38
C PHE A 66 -5.08 -12.40 8.60
N GLY A 67 -4.16 -13.23 9.10
CA GLY A 67 -4.43 -14.20 10.16
C GLY A 67 -5.30 -15.37 9.69
N LEU A 68 -5.30 -15.67 8.39
CA LEU A 68 -6.10 -16.71 7.76
C LEU A 68 -5.21 -17.84 7.24
N ASN A 69 -5.80 -19.01 7.02
CA ASN A 69 -5.18 -20.17 6.39
C ASN A 69 -6.20 -20.81 5.45
N LEU A 70 -5.74 -21.37 4.33
CA LEU A 70 -6.60 -21.97 3.31
C LEU A 70 -7.40 -23.15 3.87
N ASP A 71 -6.76 -24.00 4.68
CA ASP A 71 -7.36 -25.21 5.26
C ASP A 71 -8.46 -24.90 6.28
N THR A 72 -8.33 -23.79 7.00
CA THR A 72 -9.25 -23.38 8.07
C THR A 72 -10.07 -22.15 7.68
N LEU A 73 -10.19 -21.88 6.37
CA LEU A 73 -10.83 -20.66 5.91
C LEU A 73 -12.34 -20.70 6.19
N ASP A 74 -12.81 -19.77 7.02
CA ASP A 74 -14.25 -19.59 7.29
C ASP A 74 -14.91 -18.83 6.13
N TRP A 75 -15.46 -19.59 5.18
CA TRP A 75 -16.08 -19.07 3.97
C TRP A 75 -17.24 -18.11 4.21
N GLU A 76 -18.07 -18.36 5.22
CA GLU A 76 -19.22 -17.50 5.51
C GLU A 76 -18.74 -16.14 6.03
N ASN A 77 -17.70 -16.14 6.87
CA ASN A 77 -17.08 -14.91 7.35
C ASN A 77 -16.39 -14.14 6.23
N ILE A 78 -15.67 -14.82 5.32
CA ILE A 78 -15.08 -14.18 4.14
C ILE A 78 -16.16 -13.52 3.30
N LYS A 79 -17.22 -14.26 2.96
CA LYS A 79 -18.33 -13.75 2.14
C LYS A 79 -19.00 -12.53 2.76
N LYS A 80 -19.19 -12.52 4.08
CA LYS A 80 -19.82 -11.40 4.80
C LYS A 80 -18.96 -10.12 4.81
N ASN A 81 -17.63 -10.28 4.88
CA ASN A 81 -16.69 -9.16 5.02
C ASN A 81 -15.97 -8.78 3.72
N SER A 82 -16.29 -9.42 2.61
CA SER A 82 -15.73 -9.13 1.30
C SER A 82 -16.77 -8.50 0.39
N THR A 83 -16.28 -7.75 -0.60
CA THR A 83 -17.13 -7.18 -1.64
C THR A 83 -17.14 -8.13 -2.83
N LEU A 84 -18.33 -8.57 -3.25
CA LEU A 84 -18.48 -9.28 -4.52
C LEU A 84 -18.33 -8.27 -5.66
N LEU A 85 -17.30 -8.48 -6.49
CA LEU A 85 -17.06 -7.68 -7.67
C LEU A 85 -17.67 -8.41 -8.87
N THR A 86 -18.65 -7.79 -9.51
CA THR A 86 -19.27 -8.27 -10.74
C THR A 86 -18.69 -7.53 -11.95
N GLN A 87 -19.02 -8.02 -13.14
CA GLN A 87 -18.46 -7.59 -14.42
C GLN A 87 -18.55 -6.07 -14.73
N GLY A 88 -19.36 -5.30 -13.99
CA GLY A 88 -19.44 -3.85 -14.12
C GLY A 88 -18.39 -3.05 -13.33
N TYR A 89 -17.58 -3.68 -12.46
CA TYR A 89 -16.71 -2.95 -11.54
C TYR A 89 -15.35 -2.56 -12.14
N LEU A 90 -14.88 -3.30 -13.14
CA LEU A 90 -13.64 -3.05 -13.90
C LEU A 90 -13.90 -3.56 -15.32
N GLU A 91 -13.28 -2.99 -16.34
CA GLU A 91 -13.28 -3.51 -17.73
C GLU A 91 -12.66 -4.92 -17.76
N TYR A 92 -13.41 -5.91 -17.28
CA TYR A 92 -12.92 -7.22 -16.93
C TYR A 92 -13.06 -8.15 -18.13
N ASN A 93 -11.96 -8.84 -18.48
CA ASN A 93 -11.94 -9.76 -19.60
C ASN A 93 -12.93 -10.91 -19.36
N SER A 94 -13.99 -10.95 -20.17
CA SER A 94 -15.21 -11.74 -19.97
C SER A 94 -15.04 -13.26 -20.12
N GLN A 95 -13.81 -13.74 -20.36
CA GLN A 95 -13.64 -15.10 -20.86
C GLN A 95 -13.48 -16.19 -19.78
N ASN A 96 -13.06 -15.91 -18.54
CA ASN A 96 -12.82 -16.99 -17.55
C ASN A 96 -13.30 -16.75 -16.11
N ASP A 97 -13.42 -15.51 -15.60
CA ASP A 97 -13.67 -15.30 -14.17
C ASP A 97 -15.05 -14.70 -13.94
N ARG A 98 -15.99 -15.54 -13.48
CA ARG A 98 -17.38 -15.13 -13.31
C ARG A 98 -17.64 -14.42 -11.99
N TYR A 99 -16.84 -14.71 -10.97
CA TYR A 99 -17.01 -14.17 -9.62
C TYR A 99 -15.65 -13.87 -8.98
N MET A 100 -15.50 -12.65 -8.47
CA MET A 100 -14.33 -12.21 -7.72
C MET A 100 -14.77 -11.63 -6.37
N TYR A 101 -14.18 -12.11 -5.28
CA TYR A 101 -14.33 -11.47 -3.97
C TYR A 101 -13.11 -10.64 -3.63
N ARG A 102 -13.33 -9.39 -3.23
CA ARG A 102 -12.30 -8.50 -2.71
C ARG A 102 -12.38 -8.46 -1.19
N TYR A 103 -11.33 -8.91 -0.52
CA TYR A 103 -11.17 -8.78 0.91
C TYR A 103 -10.09 -7.75 1.21
N GLU A 104 -10.39 -6.77 2.06
CA GLU A 104 -9.51 -5.64 2.33
C GLU A 104 -9.27 -5.50 3.83
N ASN A 105 -7.99 -5.39 4.20
CA ASN A 105 -7.57 -5.08 5.57
C ASN A 105 -6.92 -3.69 5.60
N LYS A 106 -7.52 -2.79 6.40
CA LYS A 106 -7.09 -1.40 6.62
C LYS A 106 -6.66 -1.13 8.07
N SER A 107 -6.33 -2.18 8.82
CA SER A 107 -5.91 -2.04 10.23
C SER A 107 -4.63 -1.21 10.37
N ASP A 108 -3.72 -1.30 9.41
CA ASP A 108 -2.51 -0.50 9.36
C ASP A 108 -2.74 0.76 8.50
N PRO A 109 -2.52 1.99 9.05
CA PRO A 109 -2.69 3.24 8.33
C PRO A 109 -1.63 3.48 7.23
N ARG A 110 -0.51 2.75 7.29
CA ARG A 110 0.59 2.82 6.32
C ARG A 110 0.52 1.73 5.27
N ILE A 111 -0.02 0.55 5.60
CA ILE A 111 -0.07 -0.59 4.70
C ILE A 111 -1.49 -1.12 4.62
N ARG A 112 -2.11 -0.92 3.46
CA ARG A 112 -3.40 -1.53 3.13
C ARG A 112 -3.16 -2.77 2.30
N LYS A 113 -3.80 -3.87 2.69
CA LYS A 113 -3.63 -5.19 2.08
C LYS A 113 -4.97 -5.63 1.50
N VAL A 114 -4.94 -6.15 0.29
CA VAL A 114 -6.12 -6.65 -0.41
C VAL A 114 -5.78 -8.01 -1.00
N PHE A 115 -6.64 -9.00 -0.80
CA PHE A 115 -6.58 -10.20 -1.61
C PHE A 115 -7.88 -10.38 -2.40
N PHE A 116 -7.74 -11.02 -3.55
CA PHE A 116 -8.82 -11.32 -4.46
C PHE A 116 -8.96 -12.82 -4.61
N LEU A 117 -10.17 -13.32 -4.46
CA LEU A 117 -10.50 -14.72 -4.66
C LEU A 117 -11.24 -14.87 -5.98
N PHE A 118 -10.72 -15.71 -6.90
CA PHE A 118 -11.30 -15.92 -8.22
C PHE A 118 -11.88 -17.32 -8.35
N PHE A 119 -13.09 -17.38 -8.91
CA PHE A 119 -13.85 -18.61 -9.07
C PHE A 119 -14.26 -18.83 -10.53
N ASN A 120 -14.11 -20.06 -11.02
CA ASN A 120 -14.44 -20.43 -12.41
C ASN A 120 -15.96 -20.42 -12.68
N ASP A 121 -16.75 -21.07 -11.81
CA ASP A 121 -18.18 -21.31 -12.08
C ASP A 121 -19.13 -20.81 -10.99
N SER A 122 -18.83 -21.08 -9.71
CA SER A 122 -19.65 -20.64 -8.58
C SER A 122 -18.81 -20.41 -7.34
N ILE A 123 -19.34 -19.62 -6.40
CA ILE A 123 -18.68 -19.26 -5.14
C ILE A 123 -18.68 -20.47 -4.20
N LYS A 124 -17.76 -21.39 -4.45
CA LYS A 124 -17.46 -22.58 -3.63
C LYS A 124 -15.95 -22.75 -3.61
N LEU A 125 -15.40 -23.20 -2.48
CA LEU A 125 -13.96 -23.44 -2.36
C LEU A 125 -13.41 -24.38 -3.45
N SER A 126 -14.17 -25.42 -3.83
CA SER A 126 -13.78 -26.34 -4.90
C SER A 126 -13.56 -25.66 -6.26
N ASN A 127 -14.14 -24.48 -6.47
CA ASN A 127 -14.06 -23.72 -7.71
C ASN A 127 -13.11 -22.53 -7.59
N LEU A 128 -12.50 -22.31 -6.42
CA LEU A 128 -11.44 -21.34 -6.23
C LEU A 128 -10.22 -21.84 -7.00
N TYR A 129 -9.80 -21.08 -8.00
CA TYR A 129 -8.66 -21.48 -8.83
C TYR A 129 -7.47 -20.52 -8.67
N LYS A 130 -7.70 -19.32 -8.11
CA LYS A 130 -6.67 -18.30 -7.95
C LYS A 130 -6.93 -17.38 -6.77
N ILE A 131 -5.85 -16.99 -6.10
CA ILE A 131 -5.82 -15.89 -5.15
C ILE A 131 -4.79 -14.86 -5.61
N ASP A 132 -5.21 -13.63 -5.88
CA ASP A 132 -4.28 -12.51 -6.09
C ASP A 132 -4.14 -11.66 -4.84
N PHE A 133 -3.03 -10.94 -4.78
CA PHE A 133 -2.68 -10.10 -3.66
C PHE A 133 -2.17 -8.73 -4.12
N GLU A 134 -2.75 -7.69 -3.55
CA GLU A 134 -2.38 -6.31 -3.81
C GLU A 134 -2.11 -5.59 -2.48
N VAL A 135 -1.04 -4.81 -2.48
CA VAL A 135 -0.59 -4.06 -1.32
C VAL A 135 -0.42 -2.62 -1.72
N PHE A 136 -0.97 -1.73 -0.88
CA PHE A 136 -0.87 -0.30 -1.02
C PHE A 136 -0.08 0.25 0.17
N TRP A 137 0.99 0.97 -0.12
CA TRP A 137 1.82 1.60 0.89
C TRP A 137 1.69 3.12 0.83
N ASN A 138 1.26 3.71 1.95
CA ASN A 138 1.22 5.15 2.15
C ASN A 138 2.63 5.64 2.49
N ASP A 139 3.24 6.34 1.54
CA ASP A 139 4.60 6.86 1.71
C ASP A 139 4.65 8.15 2.54
N LYS A 140 3.47 8.67 2.95
CA LYS A 140 3.27 9.92 3.69
C LYS A 140 3.82 11.14 2.98
N ARG A 141 3.85 11.09 1.65
CA ARG A 141 4.20 12.22 0.79
C ARG A 141 2.94 12.67 0.08
N ASP A 142 2.40 13.79 0.51
CA ASP A 142 1.24 14.34 -0.15
C ASP A 142 1.62 14.86 -1.54
N TYR A 143 0.69 14.79 -2.49
CA TYR A 143 0.83 15.43 -3.79
C TYR A 143 -0.33 16.41 -4.03
N ILE A 144 0.00 17.46 -4.77
CA ILE A 144 -0.95 18.52 -5.12
C ILE A 144 -1.36 18.30 -6.57
N HIS A 145 -2.66 18.29 -6.83
CA HIS A 145 -3.18 18.31 -8.18
C HIS A 145 -4.47 19.12 -8.25
N THR A 146 -4.84 19.51 -9.47
CA THR A 146 -6.09 20.25 -9.73
C THR A 146 -7.15 19.27 -10.22
N LYS A 147 -8.32 19.28 -9.59
CA LYS A 147 -9.47 18.49 -10.06
C LYS A 147 -9.92 19.01 -11.42
N VAL A 148 -9.98 18.11 -12.41
CA VAL A 148 -10.37 18.47 -13.80
C VAL A 148 -11.81 19.01 -13.87
N THR A 149 -12.68 18.54 -12.98
CA THR A 149 -14.11 18.88 -13.01
C THR A 149 -14.46 20.19 -12.29
N SER A 150 -13.74 20.57 -11.24
CA SER A 150 -14.05 21.75 -10.42
C SER A 150 -12.95 22.82 -10.41
N TYR A 151 -11.78 22.52 -10.99
CA TYR A 151 -10.58 23.36 -10.93
C TYR A 151 -10.07 23.62 -9.49
N ASP A 152 -10.54 22.87 -8.50
CA ASP A 152 -10.06 22.98 -7.13
C ASP A 152 -8.67 22.38 -6.99
N THR A 153 -7.81 23.05 -6.21
CA THR A 153 -6.52 22.50 -5.80
C THR A 153 -6.74 21.55 -4.62
N VAL A 154 -6.30 20.29 -4.76
CA VAL A 154 -6.48 19.26 -3.76
C VAL A 154 -5.14 18.66 -3.38
N ILE A 155 -4.97 18.43 -2.07
CA ILE A 155 -3.84 17.72 -1.48
C ILE A 155 -4.31 16.31 -1.17
N GLU A 156 -3.64 15.30 -1.73
CA GLU A 156 -3.96 13.89 -1.50
C GLU A 156 -2.74 13.11 -1.02
N GLU A 157 -2.98 12.13 -0.14
CA GLU A 157 -1.96 11.19 0.27
C GLU A 157 -1.54 10.29 -0.90
N ASN A 158 -0.24 10.02 -1.03
CA ASN A 158 0.27 9.15 -2.07
C ASN A 158 0.35 7.69 -1.62
N PHE A 159 -0.15 6.79 -2.47
CA PHE A 159 -0.09 5.36 -2.25
C PHE A 159 0.72 4.69 -3.37
N ARG A 160 1.66 3.84 -3.00
CA ARG A 160 2.43 3.00 -3.93
C ARG A 160 1.85 1.58 -3.94
N THR A 161 1.71 1.01 -5.13
CA THR A 161 1.36 -0.41 -5.30
C THR A 161 2.59 -1.24 -5.66
N CYS A 162 2.49 -2.57 -5.63
CA CYS A 162 3.60 -3.44 -6.02
C CYS A 162 4.10 -3.20 -7.46
N GLY A 163 3.27 -2.61 -8.33
CA GLY A 163 3.68 -2.15 -9.66
C GLY A 163 4.81 -1.11 -9.64
N TYR A 164 5.06 -0.46 -8.50
CA TYR A 164 6.22 0.40 -8.28
C TYR A 164 7.55 -0.32 -8.56
N PHE A 165 7.64 -1.62 -8.25
CA PHE A 165 8.85 -2.42 -8.45
C PHE A 165 8.95 -3.02 -9.86
N SER A 166 7.83 -3.21 -10.56
CA SER A 166 7.79 -3.86 -11.89
C SER A 166 8.16 -2.92 -13.05
N GLY A 167 8.54 -1.67 -12.77
CA GLY A 167 9.05 -0.75 -13.79
C GLY A 167 7.99 -0.16 -14.74
N TYR A 168 6.70 -0.46 -14.55
CA TYR A 168 5.60 0.05 -15.39
C TYR A 168 5.35 1.57 -15.27
N LEU A 169 6.06 2.27 -14.39
CA LEU A 169 6.05 3.73 -14.26
C LEU A 169 7.34 4.41 -14.76
N LYS A 170 8.20 3.72 -15.53
CA LYS A 170 9.27 4.40 -16.30
C LYS A 170 8.76 5.16 -17.54
N GLY A 171 7.44 5.16 -17.80
CA GLY A 171 6.83 5.63 -19.04
C GLY A 171 6.00 6.92 -18.97
N ILE A 172 6.08 7.72 -17.92
CA ILE A 172 5.50 9.08 -17.91
C ILE A 172 6.62 10.05 -17.56
N LYS A 173 7.29 10.53 -18.61
CA LYS A 173 8.10 11.76 -18.61
C LYS A 173 7.19 12.91 -19.00
#